data_AF-A0A6J7LXL9-F1
#
_entry.id   AF-A0A6J7LXL9-F1
#
_cell.length_a   1.000
_cell.length_b   1.000
_cell.length_c   1.000
_cell.angle_alpha   90.00
_cell.angle_beta   90.00
_cell.angle_gamma   90.00
#
_symmetry.space_group_name_H-M   'P 1'
#
loop_
_entity.id
_entity.type
_entity.pdbx_description
1 polymer ?
#
loop_
_entity_poly.entity_id
_entity_poly.type
_entity_poly.pdbx_seq_one_letter_code
_entity_poly.pdbx_strand_id
1 'polypeptide(L)'
;MMDGDCPPLACGQWRTWQDVQWSEVPDASRLQVWAYAGQPSYQPGDIAGIHTSTNADEIEITIVHDGATPQVLARLGPQQGAWLDTPADAPSAGCGWPATFALTIGEDWPSGGYLVCARATRGSEEVSQDAFFAVRAAPERRSSLALILSTYTWNAYNDWGGASSYTALRDRFPRAFSPALSLQRPWSRGQVRCPVGAPRFGSVINPPIGWAVRHEWTEWAFANGYAHWSASAGWARYDGLMAKWLESEGIPFDAVTQWDLDRDSQILDGYTCVITSGHDEYWSAGGRASLAVHLAQGGHHARFGGNIMWQVRADDRTQTTECFKFAADEDPSRDGPVEQRTGAFEGLAINRPPVTEFGGNATRGMYAGWGGASIRGSRGFTIYRPRHWAFQGLDAYYGEVIGSGSNLVSYEVDGVDYTMVSGLPYPTGSDGTPDSLEILALTPTVAFEEDHGNPGSLFDPLESDLAGVATLRYGSDTPEHRDRCRYGAGMITSMTYPGGSGMVFCAGTTEWPASLASGDRACSIITHNVLQRFMGGN
;
A
#
# COMPACT_ATOMS: atom_id res chain seq x y z
N MET A 1 40.37 0.82 17.49
CA MET A 1 40.79 0.59 18.89
C MET A 1 39.93 1.47 19.80
N MET A 2 38.87 0.89 20.36
CA MET A 2 38.43 1.24 21.72
C MET A 2 38.81 0.00 22.55
N ASP A 3 39.88 0.13 23.31
CA ASP A 3 40.27 -0.85 24.33
C ASP A 3 39.41 -0.66 25.58
N GLY A 4 39.04 -1.76 26.24
CA GLY A 4 38.92 -1.83 27.70
C GLY A 4 37.51 -1.77 28.31
N ASP A 5 37.07 -2.92 28.85
CA ASP A 5 36.29 -3.10 30.08
C ASP A 5 34.98 -2.32 30.33
N CYS A 6 34.37 -1.69 29.32
CA CYS A 6 32.96 -1.30 29.47
C CYS A 6 32.09 -2.56 29.35
N PRO A 7 31.34 -2.97 30.39
CA PRO A 7 30.37 -4.06 30.21
C PRO A 7 29.41 -3.70 29.06
N PRO A 8 28.95 -4.69 28.28
CA PRO A 8 27.98 -4.43 27.23
C PRO A 8 26.75 -3.74 27.82
N LEU A 9 26.07 -2.89 27.02
CA LEU A 9 24.79 -2.32 27.45
C LEU A 9 23.88 -3.46 27.90
N ALA A 10 23.14 -3.23 29.00
CA ALA A 10 22.27 -4.24 29.54
C ALA A 10 21.28 -4.75 28.48
N CYS A 11 21.17 -6.07 28.30
CA CYS A 11 20.08 -6.64 27.54
C CYS A 11 18.76 -6.30 28.26
N GLY A 12 17.78 -5.79 27.52
CA GLY A 12 16.48 -5.42 28.08
C GLY A 12 15.86 -6.59 28.86
N GLN A 13 15.29 -6.30 30.03
CA GLN A 13 14.62 -7.28 30.90
C GLN A 13 13.09 -7.33 30.67
N TRP A 14 12.57 -6.40 29.87
CA TRP A 14 11.14 -6.14 29.71
C TRP A 14 10.71 -6.42 28.28
N ARG A 15 9.45 -6.84 28.13
CA ARG A 15 8.81 -7.01 26.82
C ARG A 15 8.85 -5.71 26.03
N THR A 16 9.05 -5.83 24.73
CA THR A 16 8.98 -4.68 23.81
C THR A 16 7.67 -4.71 23.03
N TRP A 17 7.41 -3.70 22.21
CA TRP A 17 6.25 -3.69 21.31
C TRP A 17 6.24 -4.90 20.36
N GLN A 18 7.40 -5.52 20.07
CA GLN A 18 7.49 -6.75 19.28
C GLN A 18 6.81 -7.95 19.97
N ASP A 19 6.78 -7.96 21.30
CA ASP A 19 6.12 -8.99 22.10
C ASP A 19 4.65 -8.64 22.43
N VAL A 20 4.22 -7.42 22.09
CA VAL A 20 2.88 -6.92 22.37
C VAL A 20 2.10 -6.89 21.07
N GLN A 21 1.29 -7.92 20.85
CA GLN A 21 0.25 -7.84 19.82
C GLN A 21 -0.89 -6.96 20.35
N TRP A 22 -1.06 -5.80 19.74
CA TRP A 22 -2.18 -4.89 19.99
C TRP A 22 -2.96 -4.67 18.71
N SER A 23 -4.28 -4.64 18.82
CA SER A 23 -5.18 -4.27 17.74
C SER A 23 -6.43 -3.63 18.32
N GLU A 24 -7.10 -2.81 17.51
CA GLU A 24 -8.38 -2.22 17.88
C GLU A 24 -9.47 -3.29 17.88
N VAL A 25 -10.07 -3.53 19.04
CA VAL A 25 -11.19 -4.45 19.19
C VAL A 25 -12.30 -3.75 19.99
N PRO A 26 -13.57 -3.84 19.55
CA PRO A 26 -14.69 -3.27 20.29
C PRO A 26 -14.73 -3.74 21.75
N ASP A 27 -14.88 -2.78 22.67
CA ASP A 27 -14.95 -2.97 24.12
C ASP A 27 -15.98 -2.01 24.71
N ALA A 28 -17.17 -2.55 25.03
CA ALA A 28 -18.29 -1.79 25.55
C ALA A 28 -18.03 -1.11 26.91
N SER A 29 -16.95 -1.48 27.61
CA SER A 29 -16.58 -0.89 28.90
C SER A 29 -16.02 0.54 28.79
N ARG A 30 -15.67 0.99 27.58
CA ARG A 30 -15.11 2.32 27.29
C ARG A 30 -16.03 3.05 26.33
N LEU A 31 -16.09 4.39 26.40
CA LEU A 31 -16.78 5.16 25.37
C LEU A 31 -16.09 4.93 24.02
N GLN A 32 -16.84 4.46 23.03
CA GLN A 32 -16.32 4.12 21.71
C GLN A 32 -17.34 4.45 20.62
N VAL A 33 -16.83 4.78 19.44
CA VAL A 33 -17.61 4.83 18.20
C VAL A 33 -16.84 4.09 17.13
N TRP A 34 -17.56 3.23 16.42
CA TRP A 34 -17.05 2.49 15.29
C TRP A 34 -17.88 2.79 14.04
N ALA A 35 -17.25 2.96 12.87
CA ALA A 35 -17.96 3.23 11.63
C ALA A 35 -17.29 2.56 10.41
N TYR A 36 -18.10 2.17 9.43
CA TYR A 36 -17.64 1.77 8.09
C TYR A 36 -18.70 2.09 7.02
N ALA A 37 -18.28 2.26 5.77
CA ALA A 37 -19.17 2.41 4.62
C ALA A 37 -19.59 1.02 4.09
N GLY A 38 -20.84 0.89 3.63
CA GLY A 38 -21.37 -0.39 3.17
C GLY A 38 -20.73 -0.92 1.87
N GLN A 39 -20.06 -0.07 1.10
CA GLN A 39 -19.28 -0.40 -0.09
C GLN A 39 -18.00 0.44 -0.14
N PRO A 40 -16.93 -0.06 -0.80
CA PRO A 40 -15.68 0.68 -0.95
C PRO A 40 -15.83 1.93 -1.84
N SER A 41 -16.77 1.91 -2.78
CA SER A 41 -17.00 2.99 -3.73
C SER A 41 -18.46 3.09 -4.17
N TYR A 42 -18.85 4.30 -4.57
CA TYR A 42 -20.19 4.65 -5.04
C TYR A 42 -20.10 5.52 -6.30
N GLN A 43 -21.14 5.54 -7.11
CA GLN A 43 -21.31 6.52 -8.20
C GLN A 43 -22.30 7.63 -7.77
N PRO A 44 -22.32 8.77 -8.47
CA PRO A 44 -23.34 9.80 -8.25
C PRO A 44 -24.77 9.23 -8.33
N GLY A 45 -25.64 9.67 -7.43
CA GLY A 45 -27.00 9.16 -7.29
C GLY A 45 -27.15 7.89 -6.45
N ASP A 46 -26.07 7.14 -6.18
CA ASP A 46 -26.12 5.98 -5.28
C ASP A 46 -26.51 6.38 -3.84
N ILE A 47 -27.05 5.43 -3.09
CA ILE A 47 -27.29 5.57 -1.66
C ILE A 47 -26.16 4.86 -0.90
N ALA A 48 -25.31 5.63 -0.24
CA ALA A 48 -24.29 5.14 0.69
C ALA A 48 -24.90 4.85 2.06
N GLY A 49 -24.86 3.58 2.47
CA GLY A 49 -25.16 3.16 3.83
C GLY A 49 -23.93 3.28 4.72
N ILE A 50 -24.04 4.03 5.82
CA ILE A 50 -22.99 4.14 6.83
C ILE A 50 -23.41 3.35 8.06
N HIS A 51 -22.59 2.37 8.42
CA HIS A 51 -22.82 1.43 9.50
C HIS A 51 -22.04 1.87 10.72
N THR A 52 -22.70 1.99 11.87
CA THR A 52 -22.04 2.45 13.10
C THR A 52 -22.39 1.58 14.31
N SER A 53 -21.46 1.49 15.27
CA SER A 53 -21.68 0.87 16.58
C SER A 53 -21.06 1.75 17.66
N THR A 54 -21.85 2.18 18.64
CA THR A 54 -21.40 3.08 19.72
C THR A 54 -22.20 2.91 20.99
N ASN A 55 -21.54 3.01 22.14
CA ASN A 55 -22.19 3.04 23.46
C ASN A 55 -22.36 4.49 23.99
N ALA A 56 -22.32 5.46 23.06
CA ALA A 56 -22.65 6.85 23.29
C ALA A 56 -24.18 7.08 23.24
N ASP A 57 -24.64 8.22 23.77
CA ASP A 57 -26.06 8.58 23.73
C ASP A 57 -26.46 9.09 22.33
N GLU A 58 -25.57 9.88 21.71
CA GLU A 58 -25.77 10.50 20.41
C GLU A 58 -24.58 10.25 19.49
N ILE A 59 -24.87 10.13 18.19
CA ILE A 59 -23.88 10.02 17.12
C ILE A 59 -24.27 10.92 15.94
N GLU A 60 -23.27 11.57 15.35
CA GLU A 60 -23.40 12.28 14.08
C GLU A 60 -22.24 11.92 13.14
N ILE A 61 -22.44 12.13 11.85
CA ILE A 61 -21.40 11.96 10.84
C ILE A 61 -21.23 13.23 10.01
N THR A 62 -19.99 13.54 9.67
CA THR A 62 -19.63 14.58 8.69
C THR A 62 -18.94 13.94 7.50
N ILE A 63 -19.39 14.25 6.29
CA ILE A 63 -18.81 13.73 5.05
C ILE A 63 -17.88 14.78 4.48
N VAL A 64 -16.62 14.39 4.25
CA VAL A 64 -15.57 15.28 3.77
C VAL A 64 -14.95 14.69 2.51
N HIS A 65 -15.00 15.43 1.40
CA HIS A 65 -14.12 15.15 0.27
C HIS A 65 -12.68 15.51 0.69
N ASP A 66 -11.81 14.52 0.77
CA ASP A 66 -10.44 14.67 1.30
C ASP A 66 -9.42 14.93 0.19
N GLY A 67 -9.70 15.97 -0.60
CA GLY A 67 -8.82 16.48 -1.66
C GLY A 67 -7.71 17.42 -1.15
N ALA A 68 -7.03 18.11 -2.06
CA ALA A 68 -5.99 19.09 -1.74
C ALA A 68 -6.50 20.19 -0.79
N THR A 69 -7.76 20.59 -0.99
CA THR A 69 -8.51 21.41 -0.04
C THR A 69 -9.72 20.61 0.43
N PRO A 70 -9.73 20.09 1.66
CA PRO A 70 -10.84 19.29 2.16
C PRO A 70 -12.16 20.08 2.18
N GLN A 71 -13.24 19.46 1.71
CA GLN A 71 -14.56 20.09 1.62
C GLN A 71 -15.60 19.28 2.38
N VAL A 72 -16.33 19.92 3.29
CA VAL A 72 -17.47 19.28 3.97
C VAL A 72 -18.68 19.34 3.06
N LEU A 73 -19.20 18.17 2.67
CA LEU A 73 -20.30 18.05 1.72
C LEU A 73 -21.63 17.66 2.36
N ALA A 74 -21.60 16.98 3.51
CA ALA A 74 -22.81 16.65 4.25
C ALA A 74 -22.55 16.54 5.76
N ARG A 75 -23.61 16.75 6.55
CA ARG A 75 -23.67 16.46 7.98
C ARG A 75 -25.00 15.76 8.25
N LEU A 76 -24.96 14.64 8.96
CA LEU A 76 -26.14 13.85 9.30
C LEU A 76 -26.17 13.59 10.80
N GLY A 77 -27.35 13.69 11.40
CA GLY A 77 -27.55 13.53 12.84
C GLY A 77 -27.76 14.86 13.59
N PRO A 78 -27.73 14.83 14.94
CA PRO A 78 -27.47 13.64 15.75
C PRO A 78 -28.57 12.58 15.63
N GLN A 79 -28.19 11.32 15.80
CA GLN A 79 -29.08 10.17 15.96
C GLN A 79 -28.78 9.46 17.28
N GLN A 80 -29.71 8.64 17.76
CA GLN A 80 -29.48 7.83 18.95
C GLN A 80 -28.36 6.81 18.70
N GLY A 81 -27.36 6.81 19.56
CA GLY A 81 -26.29 5.81 19.54
C GLY A 81 -26.82 4.41 19.85
N ALA A 82 -26.28 3.40 19.19
CA ALA A 82 -26.62 2.00 19.41
C ALA A 82 -25.36 1.14 19.45
N TRP A 83 -25.16 0.42 20.55
CA TRP A 83 -24.08 -0.55 20.65
C TRP A 83 -24.54 -1.86 20.00
N LEU A 84 -23.76 -2.31 19.02
CA LEU A 84 -24.01 -3.54 18.28
C LEU A 84 -22.91 -4.54 18.58
N ASP A 85 -23.31 -5.73 19.00
CA ASP A 85 -22.37 -6.82 19.24
C ASP A 85 -21.61 -7.14 17.94
N THR A 86 -20.29 -7.19 18.05
CA THR A 86 -19.40 -7.46 16.93
C THR A 86 -19.08 -8.95 16.91
N PRO A 87 -19.36 -9.67 15.81
CA PRO A 87 -18.98 -11.07 15.68
C PRO A 87 -17.47 -11.27 15.87
N ALA A 88 -17.08 -12.40 16.47
CA ALA A 88 -15.66 -12.70 16.71
C ALA A 88 -14.87 -12.87 15.40
N ASP A 89 -15.54 -13.30 14.33
CA ASP A 89 -15.02 -13.49 12.98
C ASP A 89 -15.24 -12.26 12.09
N ALA A 90 -15.59 -11.10 12.64
CA ALA A 90 -15.78 -9.86 11.89
C ALA A 90 -14.59 -9.47 10.99
N PRO A 91 -13.31 -9.72 11.34
CA PRO A 91 -12.21 -9.53 10.40
C PRO A 91 -12.38 -10.26 9.06
N SER A 92 -12.90 -11.49 9.07
CA SER A 92 -13.08 -12.32 7.88
C SER A 92 -14.49 -12.26 7.27
N ALA A 93 -15.53 -12.07 8.10
CA ALA A 93 -16.93 -12.15 7.69
C ALA A 93 -17.64 -10.79 7.64
N GLY A 94 -17.01 -9.73 8.15
CA GLY A 94 -17.62 -8.41 8.30
C GLY A 94 -18.44 -8.28 9.58
N CYS A 95 -18.79 -7.04 9.93
CA CYS A 95 -19.51 -6.75 11.17
C CYS A 95 -21.00 -7.08 11.12
N GLY A 96 -21.62 -7.04 9.94
CA GLY A 96 -23.06 -7.29 9.77
C GLY A 96 -23.97 -6.27 10.46
N TRP A 97 -23.47 -5.10 10.83
CA TRP A 97 -24.26 -4.04 11.45
C TRP A 97 -25.29 -3.50 10.45
N PRO A 98 -26.52 -3.11 10.85
CA PRO A 98 -27.42 -2.35 9.99
C PRO A 98 -26.85 -0.95 9.70
N ALA A 99 -27.28 -0.35 8.59
CA ALA A 99 -26.93 1.04 8.30
C ALA A 99 -27.62 1.97 9.32
N THR A 100 -26.84 2.83 9.96
CA THR A 100 -27.33 3.88 10.86
C THR A 100 -27.72 5.12 10.06
N PHE A 101 -26.89 5.49 9.08
CA PHE A 101 -27.16 6.60 8.19
C PHE A 101 -27.28 6.11 6.75
N ALA A 102 -28.12 6.79 5.97
CA ALA A 102 -28.20 6.63 4.52
C ALA A 102 -28.02 8.00 3.88
N LEU A 103 -27.16 8.08 2.86
CA LEU A 103 -26.81 9.31 2.18
C LEU A 103 -26.85 9.10 0.68
N THR A 104 -27.59 9.95 -0.04
CA THR A 104 -27.49 10.01 -1.50
C THR A 104 -26.22 10.75 -1.89
N ILE A 105 -25.38 10.12 -2.72
CA ILE A 105 -24.19 10.74 -3.29
C ILE A 105 -24.66 11.82 -4.27
N GLY A 106 -24.20 13.06 -4.07
CA GLY A 106 -24.63 14.19 -4.89
C GLY A 106 -24.21 14.03 -6.35
N GLU A 107 -25.06 14.47 -7.26
CA GLU A 107 -24.82 14.44 -8.72
C GLU A 107 -23.60 15.26 -9.14
N ASP A 108 -23.24 16.27 -8.34
CA ASP A 108 -22.13 17.20 -8.57
C ASP A 108 -20.88 16.86 -7.76
N TRP A 109 -20.91 15.81 -6.93
CA TRP A 109 -19.77 15.42 -6.11
C TRP A 109 -18.58 15.05 -7.01
N PRO A 110 -17.36 15.56 -6.70
CA PRO A 110 -16.16 15.22 -7.46
C PRO A 110 -15.79 13.75 -7.27
N SER A 111 -15.17 13.14 -8.28
CA SER A 111 -14.57 11.82 -8.09
C SER A 111 -13.36 11.95 -7.18
N GLY A 112 -13.19 11.03 -6.22
CA GLY A 112 -12.15 11.13 -5.21
C GLY A 112 -12.41 10.30 -3.97
N GLY A 113 -11.60 10.52 -2.92
CA GLY A 113 -11.71 9.86 -1.63
C GLY A 113 -12.51 10.70 -0.61
N TYR A 114 -13.37 10.04 0.15
CA TYR A 114 -14.29 10.68 1.09
C TYR A 114 -14.13 10.09 2.48
N LEU A 115 -13.90 10.97 3.46
CA LEU A 115 -13.90 10.62 4.87
C LEU A 115 -15.30 10.73 5.44
N VAL A 116 -15.66 9.75 6.25
CA VAL A 116 -16.86 9.75 7.10
C VAL A 116 -16.39 9.94 8.54
N CYS A 117 -16.41 11.19 9.00
CA CYS A 117 -16.00 11.56 10.35
C CYS A 117 -17.17 11.31 11.31
N ALA A 118 -17.18 10.17 12.00
CA ALA A 118 -18.17 9.87 13.04
C ALA A 118 -17.74 10.50 14.37
N ARG A 119 -18.66 11.22 15.01
CA ARG A 119 -18.50 11.83 16.33
C ARG A 119 -19.62 11.33 17.23
N ALA A 120 -19.26 10.81 18.40
CA ALA A 120 -20.24 10.28 19.35
C ALA A 120 -20.02 10.85 20.74
N THR A 121 -21.11 11.16 21.44
CA THR A 121 -21.10 11.87 22.73
C THR A 121 -21.91 11.16 23.80
N ARG A 122 -21.35 11.09 25.01
CA ARG A 122 -22.04 10.58 26.22
C ARG A 122 -21.83 11.55 27.37
N GLY A 123 -22.86 12.29 27.74
CA GLY A 123 -22.71 13.43 28.66
C GLY A 123 -21.73 14.48 28.11
N SER A 124 -20.63 14.74 28.83
CA SER A 124 -19.57 15.66 28.40
C SER A 124 -18.40 14.98 27.69
N GLU A 125 -18.40 13.65 27.58
CA GLU A 125 -17.34 12.90 26.91
C GLU A 125 -17.64 12.79 25.41
N GLU A 126 -16.60 12.88 24.58
CA GLU A 126 -16.69 12.76 23.13
C GLU A 126 -15.59 11.85 22.60
N VAL A 127 -15.94 11.02 21.62
CA VAL A 127 -15.01 10.20 20.85
C VAL A 127 -15.32 10.30 19.36
N SER A 128 -14.34 9.99 18.53
CA SER A 128 -14.49 10.02 17.07
C SER A 128 -13.75 8.87 16.40
N GLN A 129 -14.29 8.41 15.26
CA GLN A 129 -13.60 7.55 14.32
C GLN A 129 -13.89 7.99 12.89
N ASP A 130 -12.92 7.79 12.00
CA ASP A 130 -13.10 8.01 10.57
C ASP A 130 -13.32 6.69 9.82
N ALA A 131 -14.29 6.68 8.93
CA ALA A 131 -14.44 5.69 7.87
C ALA A 131 -14.17 6.32 6.50
N PHE A 132 -14.22 5.50 5.45
CA PHE A 132 -13.88 5.92 4.09
C PHE A 132 -14.75 5.26 3.04
N PHE A 133 -15.04 5.99 1.96
CA PHE A 133 -15.47 5.45 0.68
C PHE A 133 -14.92 6.32 -0.46
N ALA A 134 -14.89 5.77 -1.68
CA ALA A 134 -14.57 6.52 -2.88
C ALA A 134 -15.85 6.92 -3.65
N VAL A 135 -15.79 8.03 -4.38
CA VAL A 135 -16.82 8.39 -5.36
C VAL A 135 -16.22 8.28 -6.76
N ARG A 136 -16.83 7.45 -7.61
CA ARG A 136 -16.49 7.30 -9.02
C ARG A 136 -17.00 8.49 -9.82
N ALA A 137 -16.39 8.77 -10.96
CA ALA A 137 -16.92 9.79 -11.86
C ALA A 137 -18.25 9.38 -12.49
N ALA A 138 -19.11 10.38 -12.73
CA ALA A 138 -20.24 10.21 -13.63
C ALA A 138 -19.72 10.02 -15.07
N PRO A 139 -20.36 9.17 -15.90
CA PRO A 139 -19.90 8.90 -17.27
C PRO A 139 -19.65 10.15 -18.12
N GLU A 140 -20.45 11.19 -17.97
CA GLU A 140 -20.36 12.45 -18.71
C GLU A 140 -19.30 13.43 -18.17
N ARG A 141 -18.73 13.17 -16.98
CA ARG A 141 -17.69 13.99 -16.33
C ARG A 141 -16.35 13.26 -16.23
N ARG A 142 -16.20 12.12 -16.91
CA ARG A 142 -15.01 11.26 -16.84
C ARG A 142 -13.75 11.99 -17.30
N SER A 143 -12.69 11.91 -16.51
CA SER A 143 -11.34 12.36 -16.87
C SER A 143 -10.65 11.38 -17.84
N SER A 144 -9.58 11.81 -18.49
CA SER A 144 -8.69 10.92 -19.24
C SER A 144 -7.76 10.09 -18.34
N LEU A 145 -7.75 10.36 -17.04
CA LEU A 145 -6.88 9.78 -16.02
C LEU A 145 -7.69 9.12 -14.91
N ALA A 146 -7.38 7.87 -14.57
CA ALA A 146 -7.93 7.20 -13.39
C ALA A 146 -6.84 6.90 -12.35
N LEU A 147 -7.12 7.16 -11.08
CA LEU A 147 -6.36 6.67 -9.93
C LEU A 147 -7.03 5.43 -9.37
N ILE A 148 -6.35 4.28 -9.47
CA ILE A 148 -6.80 3.01 -8.89
C ILE A 148 -6.35 2.97 -7.43
N LEU A 149 -7.31 3.01 -6.50
CA LEU A 149 -7.08 2.94 -5.07
C LEU A 149 -6.77 1.50 -4.65
N SER A 150 -5.67 1.33 -3.91
CA SER A 150 -5.13 0.03 -3.48
C SER A 150 -5.91 -0.61 -2.32
N THR A 151 -7.23 -0.65 -2.41
CA THR A 151 -8.15 -1.03 -1.32
C THR A 151 -7.93 -2.45 -0.78
N TYR A 152 -7.44 -3.39 -1.60
CA TYR A 152 -7.11 -4.74 -1.14
C TYR A 152 -5.85 -4.77 -0.30
N THR A 153 -4.84 -3.96 -0.64
CA THR A 153 -3.67 -3.76 0.22
C THR A 153 -4.08 -3.12 1.54
N TRP A 154 -4.93 -2.10 1.51
CA TRP A 154 -5.43 -1.48 2.74
C TRP A 154 -6.14 -2.51 3.64
N ASN A 155 -6.98 -3.37 3.06
CA ASN A 155 -7.67 -4.43 3.78
C ASN A 155 -6.70 -5.46 4.37
N ALA A 156 -5.69 -5.88 3.60
CA ALA A 156 -4.65 -6.81 4.04
C ALA A 156 -3.90 -6.32 5.28
N TYR A 157 -3.72 -5.00 5.42
CA TYR A 157 -3.09 -4.36 6.57
C TYR A 157 -4.07 -3.90 7.65
N ASN A 158 -5.38 -3.99 7.43
CA ASN A 158 -6.40 -3.59 8.41
C ASN A 158 -6.48 -4.63 9.52
N ASP A 159 -5.89 -4.30 10.68
CA ASP A 159 -5.85 -5.13 11.89
C ASP A 159 -7.05 -4.91 12.83
N TRP A 160 -8.02 -4.08 12.44
CA TRP A 160 -9.24 -3.88 13.21
C TRP A 160 -10.01 -5.19 13.39
N GLY A 161 -10.48 -5.41 14.62
CA GLY A 161 -11.09 -6.66 15.06
C GLY A 161 -10.08 -7.73 15.44
N GLY A 162 -8.77 -7.44 15.37
CA GLY A 162 -7.71 -8.30 15.89
C GLY A 162 -7.06 -9.23 14.88
N ALA A 163 -7.31 -9.06 13.58
CA ALA A 163 -6.66 -9.86 12.54
C ALA A 163 -6.49 -9.09 11.21
N SER A 164 -5.34 -9.31 10.59
CA SER A 164 -4.93 -8.86 9.26
C SER A 164 -4.20 -9.98 8.51
N SER A 165 -3.71 -9.73 7.29
CA SER A 165 -2.90 -10.68 6.51
C SER A 165 -1.46 -10.83 7.03
N TYR A 166 -1.08 -10.09 8.07
CA TYR A 166 0.26 -10.12 8.66
C TYR A 166 0.24 -10.59 10.11
N THR A 167 -0.82 -10.24 10.86
CA THR A 167 -0.89 -10.54 12.29
C THR A 167 -2.32 -10.81 12.74
N ALA A 168 -2.49 -11.73 13.68
CA ALA A 168 -3.73 -11.94 14.41
C ALA A 168 -3.47 -12.16 15.90
N LEU A 169 -4.41 -11.70 16.74
CA LEU A 169 -4.38 -11.87 18.18
C LEU A 169 -4.53 -13.36 18.55
N ARG A 170 -3.46 -13.96 19.08
CA ARG A 170 -3.38 -15.41 19.34
C ARG A 170 -4.40 -15.94 20.35
N ASP A 171 -4.92 -15.09 21.23
CA ASP A 171 -5.97 -15.44 22.18
C ASP A 171 -7.37 -15.48 21.54
N ARG A 172 -7.54 -14.89 20.35
CA ARG A 172 -8.80 -14.84 19.60
C ARG A 172 -8.80 -15.71 18.35
N PHE A 173 -7.66 -15.85 17.70
CA PHE A 173 -7.53 -16.53 16.41
C PHE A 173 -6.55 -17.70 16.47
N PRO A 174 -6.88 -18.84 15.83
CA PRO A 174 -6.03 -20.02 15.85
C PRO A 174 -4.78 -19.87 14.97
N ARG A 175 -4.83 -18.99 13.95
CA ARG A 175 -3.71 -18.70 13.04
C ARG A 175 -3.03 -17.39 13.45
N ALA A 176 -1.74 -17.28 13.12
CA ALA A 176 -0.97 -16.06 13.37
C ALA A 176 -1.32 -14.89 12.42
N PHE A 177 -2.12 -15.15 11.38
CA PHE A 177 -2.68 -14.17 10.44
C PHE A 177 -4.04 -14.68 9.92
N SER A 178 -4.82 -13.83 9.26
CA SER A 178 -6.05 -14.24 8.57
C SER A 178 -5.85 -14.28 7.05
N PRO A 179 -6.11 -15.42 6.37
CA PRO A 179 -6.09 -15.47 4.93
C PRO A 179 -7.28 -14.73 4.32
N ALA A 180 -8.46 -14.77 4.96
CA ALA A 180 -9.69 -14.12 4.48
C ALA A 180 -9.99 -12.84 5.28
N LEU A 181 -10.32 -11.75 4.59
CA LEU A 181 -10.57 -10.44 5.18
C LEU A 181 -11.74 -9.73 4.51
N SER A 182 -12.66 -9.19 5.30
CA SER A 182 -13.83 -8.44 4.82
C SER A 182 -13.54 -6.94 4.76
N LEU A 183 -14.08 -6.27 3.74
CA LEU A 183 -14.15 -4.81 3.65
C LEU A 183 -15.34 -4.23 4.45
N GLN A 184 -16.26 -5.07 4.93
CA GLN A 184 -17.43 -4.65 5.71
C GLN A 184 -17.12 -4.53 7.21
N ARG A 185 -16.04 -3.82 7.52
CA ARG A 185 -15.57 -3.55 8.89
C ARG A 185 -14.88 -2.18 8.96
N PRO A 186 -14.79 -1.57 10.15
CA PRO A 186 -14.05 -0.32 10.33
C PRO A 186 -12.60 -0.40 9.86
N TRP A 187 -12.10 0.73 9.39
CA TRP A 187 -10.67 0.90 9.13
C TRP A 187 -9.94 1.18 10.44
N SER A 188 -8.83 0.47 10.64
CA SER A 188 -7.91 0.74 11.73
C SER A 188 -7.43 2.19 11.76
N ARG A 189 -7.34 2.76 12.96
CA ARG A 189 -6.92 4.14 13.20
C ARG A 189 -5.54 4.39 12.61
N GLY A 190 -5.47 5.39 11.73
CA GLY A 190 -4.26 5.77 11.00
C GLY A 190 -4.28 5.41 9.52
N GLN A 191 -5.06 4.41 9.09
CA GLN A 191 -5.10 4.00 7.68
C GLN A 191 -5.76 5.04 6.77
N VAL A 192 -6.93 5.57 7.18
CA VAL A 192 -7.69 6.53 6.37
C VAL A 192 -7.45 7.98 6.77
N ARG A 193 -7.04 8.25 8.02
CA ARG A 193 -6.58 9.57 8.47
C ARG A 193 -5.47 9.45 9.51
N CYS A 194 -4.42 10.24 9.33
CA CYS A 194 -3.23 10.25 10.19
C CYS A 194 -2.82 11.71 10.50
N PRO A 195 -2.35 12.03 11.72
CA PRO A 195 -1.94 13.38 12.05
C PRO A 195 -0.66 13.79 11.29
N VAL A 196 -0.53 15.09 11.06
CA VAL A 196 0.71 15.68 10.53
C VAL A 196 1.87 15.33 11.48
N GLY A 197 3.00 14.90 10.91
CA GLY A 197 4.19 14.54 11.67
C GLY A 197 4.23 13.09 12.17
N ALA A 198 3.20 12.28 11.93
CA ALA A 198 3.28 10.84 12.20
C ALA A 198 4.46 10.22 11.41
N PRO A 199 5.37 9.47 12.06
CA PRO A 199 6.58 8.95 11.44
C PRO A 199 6.29 7.93 10.33
N ARG A 200 7.04 8.05 9.22
CA ARG A 200 7.06 7.06 8.12
C ARG A 200 8.21 6.07 8.36
N PHE A 201 8.23 5.01 7.57
CA PHE A 201 9.42 4.19 7.43
C PHE A 201 10.61 5.04 6.97
N GLY A 202 11.81 4.69 7.42
CA GLY A 202 13.04 5.43 7.11
C GLY A 202 13.01 6.92 7.52
N SER A 203 12.16 7.30 8.48
CA SER A 203 12.05 8.69 8.97
C SER A 203 13.33 9.22 9.61
N VAL A 204 14.21 8.35 10.11
CA VAL A 204 15.56 8.71 10.54
C VAL A 204 16.48 8.82 9.34
N ILE A 205 16.97 10.03 9.10
CA ILE A 205 17.86 10.36 8.00
C ILE A 205 19.31 10.12 8.42
N ASN A 206 20.01 9.21 7.73
CA ASN A 206 21.46 8.95 7.87
C ASN A 206 21.91 8.68 9.33
N PRO A 207 21.45 7.57 9.95
CA PRO A 207 21.85 7.26 11.31
C PRO A 207 23.36 7.08 11.45
N PRO A 208 23.96 7.48 12.59
CA PRO A 208 25.40 7.34 12.82
C PRO A 208 25.86 5.88 12.87
N ILE A 209 27.16 5.65 12.77
CA ILE A 209 27.75 4.32 13.03
C ILE A 209 27.48 3.95 14.49
N GLY A 210 27.04 2.71 14.73
CA GLY A 210 26.66 2.23 16.06
C GLY A 210 25.26 2.68 16.50
N TRP A 211 24.45 3.26 15.61
CA TRP A 211 23.04 3.58 15.90
C TRP A 211 22.27 2.33 16.31
N ALA A 212 21.50 2.45 17.41
CA ALA A 212 20.54 1.44 17.81
C ALA A 212 19.40 1.44 16.78
N VAL A 213 19.20 0.31 16.12
CA VAL A 213 18.16 0.19 15.10
C VAL A 213 16.77 0.30 15.74
N ARG A 214 15.89 1.08 15.10
CA ARG A 214 14.55 1.42 15.59
C ARG A 214 13.49 1.28 14.51
N HIS A 215 12.26 1.08 14.96
CA HIS A 215 11.06 1.01 14.12
C HIS A 215 10.12 2.16 14.53
N GLU A 216 10.53 3.40 14.23
CA GLU A 216 9.93 4.61 14.82
C GLU A 216 8.43 4.75 14.53
N TRP A 217 7.98 4.30 13.37
CA TRP A 217 6.56 4.30 13.02
C TRP A 217 5.75 3.43 13.97
N THR A 218 6.20 2.20 14.23
CA THR A 218 5.54 1.27 15.14
C THR A 218 5.63 1.75 16.57
N GLU A 219 6.82 2.17 17.02
CA GLU A 219 7.01 2.70 18.37
C GLU A 219 6.05 3.87 18.65
N TRP A 220 5.92 4.80 17.68
CA TRP A 220 4.98 5.91 17.76
C TRP A 220 3.52 5.44 17.73
N ALA A 221 3.18 4.50 16.84
CA ALA A 221 1.81 4.02 16.69
C ALA A 221 1.30 3.41 18.01
N PHE A 222 2.07 2.50 18.62
CA PHE A 222 1.72 1.92 19.91
C PHE A 222 1.61 2.96 21.02
N ALA A 223 2.56 3.91 21.09
CA ALA A 223 2.54 4.95 22.11
C ALA A 223 1.33 5.90 22.00
N ASN A 224 0.76 6.07 20.80
CA ASN A 224 -0.33 7.00 20.53
C ASN A 224 -1.69 6.31 20.27
N GLY A 225 -1.74 4.97 20.39
CA GLY A 225 -2.94 4.17 20.16
C GLY A 225 -3.40 4.19 18.69
N TYR A 226 -2.45 4.09 17.75
CA TYR A 226 -2.69 3.87 16.33
C TYR A 226 -2.37 2.42 15.96
N ALA A 227 -2.98 1.93 14.90
CA ALA A 227 -2.72 0.58 14.41
C ALA A 227 -1.26 0.37 14.03
N HIS A 228 -0.77 -0.85 14.27
CA HIS A 228 0.61 -1.23 14.00
C HIS A 228 0.96 -0.97 12.53
N TRP A 229 0.05 -1.37 11.64
CA TRP A 229 0.23 -1.29 10.20
C TRP A 229 -0.26 0.02 9.57
N SER A 230 -0.54 1.04 10.38
CA SER A 230 -1.04 2.35 9.90
C SER A 230 -0.07 3.10 8.99
N ALA A 231 1.23 2.76 9.04
CA ALA A 231 2.22 3.31 8.13
C ALA A 231 2.36 2.50 6.82
N SER A 232 1.88 1.27 6.76
CA SER A 232 2.14 0.33 5.65
C SER A 232 1.17 0.48 4.49
N ALA A 233 -0.07 0.89 4.74
CA ALA A 233 -1.08 1.06 3.69
C ALA A 233 -2.11 2.11 4.09
N GLY A 234 -2.98 2.46 3.14
CA GLY A 234 -4.16 3.29 3.39
C GLY A 234 -4.12 4.66 2.72
N TRP A 235 -5.30 5.26 2.60
CA TRP A 235 -5.53 6.58 2.04
C TRP A 235 -4.63 7.66 2.67
N ALA A 236 -4.46 7.64 4.00
CA ALA A 236 -3.75 8.70 4.72
C ALA A 236 -2.27 8.81 4.36
N ARG A 237 -1.66 7.72 3.90
CA ARG A 237 -0.20 7.61 3.73
C ARG A 237 0.24 7.37 2.29
N TYR A 238 -0.68 6.99 1.40
CA TYR A 238 -0.35 6.63 0.02
C TYR A 238 -1.32 7.25 -0.98
N ASP A 239 -2.42 6.58 -1.34
CA ASP A 239 -3.28 7.01 -2.45
C ASP A 239 -3.83 8.43 -2.24
N GLY A 240 -4.17 8.81 -1.01
CA GLY A 240 -4.64 10.17 -0.70
C GLY A 240 -3.57 11.24 -0.85
N LEU A 241 -2.28 10.91 -0.68
CA LEU A 241 -1.18 11.85 -0.95
C LEU A 241 -1.04 12.09 -2.47
N MET A 242 -1.19 11.04 -3.28
CA MET A 242 -1.21 11.19 -4.75
C MET A 242 -2.42 11.99 -5.22
N ALA A 243 -3.62 11.66 -4.73
CA ALA A 243 -4.85 12.39 -5.05
C ALA A 243 -4.71 13.90 -4.72
N LYS A 244 -4.23 14.22 -3.52
CA LYS A 244 -3.98 15.61 -3.09
C LYS A 244 -2.94 16.32 -3.95
N TRP A 245 -1.89 15.62 -4.35
CA TRP A 245 -0.88 16.19 -5.25
C TRP A 245 -1.49 16.49 -6.63
N LEU A 246 -2.20 15.53 -7.24
CA LEU A 246 -2.87 15.70 -8.53
C LEU A 246 -3.83 16.91 -8.51
N GLU A 247 -4.67 17.03 -7.47
CA GLU A 247 -5.56 18.20 -7.32
C GLU A 247 -4.79 19.51 -7.14
N SER A 248 -3.70 19.52 -6.35
CA SER A 248 -2.91 20.71 -6.12
C SER A 248 -2.20 21.24 -7.38
N GLU A 249 -1.90 20.32 -8.31
CA GLU A 249 -1.33 20.63 -9.62
C GLU A 249 -2.42 20.92 -10.68
N GLY A 250 -3.71 20.84 -10.30
CA GLY A 250 -4.83 21.08 -11.21
C GLY A 250 -5.00 19.98 -12.27
N ILE A 251 -4.55 18.76 -11.99
CA ILE A 251 -4.66 17.60 -12.88
C ILE A 251 -5.97 16.86 -12.58
N PRO A 252 -6.97 16.88 -13.48
CA PRO A 252 -8.23 16.17 -13.26
C PRO A 252 -8.02 14.66 -13.29
N PHE A 253 -8.59 13.93 -12.33
CA PHE A 253 -8.57 12.47 -12.30
C PHE A 253 -9.87 11.92 -11.73
N ASP A 254 -10.13 10.65 -12.03
CA ASP A 254 -11.22 9.88 -11.44
C ASP A 254 -10.68 8.81 -10.50
N ALA A 255 -11.33 8.59 -9.36
CA ALA A 255 -10.99 7.52 -8.43
C ALA A 255 -11.80 6.25 -8.75
N VAL A 256 -11.11 5.12 -8.83
CA VAL A 256 -11.71 3.77 -8.92
C VAL A 256 -11.05 2.87 -7.88
N THR A 257 -11.77 1.90 -7.32
CA THR A 257 -11.20 0.95 -6.36
C THR A 257 -10.89 -0.39 -7.03
N GLN A 258 -10.04 -1.22 -6.42
CA GLN A 258 -9.81 -2.58 -6.92
C GLN A 258 -11.10 -3.43 -6.90
N TRP A 259 -12.04 -3.13 -6.00
CA TRP A 259 -13.36 -3.75 -5.98
C TRP A 259 -14.19 -3.40 -7.23
N ASP A 260 -14.02 -2.20 -7.78
CA ASP A 260 -14.66 -1.82 -9.04
C ASP A 260 -14.11 -2.63 -10.22
N LEU A 261 -12.78 -2.85 -10.25
CA LEU A 261 -12.13 -3.63 -11.31
C LEU A 261 -12.64 -5.08 -11.39
N ASP A 262 -12.96 -5.68 -10.24
CA ASP A 262 -13.47 -7.06 -10.16
C ASP A 262 -14.98 -7.16 -10.49
N ARG A 263 -15.72 -6.06 -10.35
CA ARG A 263 -17.17 -6.01 -10.65
C ARG A 263 -17.48 -5.65 -12.08
N ASP A 264 -16.64 -4.80 -12.67
CA ASP A 264 -16.80 -4.30 -14.02
C ASP A 264 -15.46 -4.37 -14.76
N SER A 265 -15.31 -5.35 -15.63
CA SER A 265 -14.10 -5.53 -16.44
C SER A 265 -13.89 -4.43 -17.48
N GLN A 266 -14.87 -3.56 -17.68
CA GLN A 266 -14.83 -2.41 -18.60
C GLN A 266 -14.69 -1.08 -17.85
N ILE A 267 -14.50 -1.09 -16.53
CA ILE A 267 -14.44 0.15 -15.74
C ILE A 267 -13.31 1.08 -16.19
N LEU A 268 -12.25 0.53 -16.80
CA LEU A 268 -11.12 1.29 -17.32
C LEU A 268 -11.33 1.84 -18.74
N ASP A 269 -12.43 1.50 -19.41
CA ASP A 269 -12.71 1.94 -20.78
C ASP A 269 -12.77 3.48 -20.85
N GLY A 270 -12.13 4.07 -21.85
CA GLY A 270 -12.14 5.53 -22.07
C GLY A 270 -11.09 6.31 -21.27
N TYR A 271 -10.37 5.71 -20.32
CA TYR A 271 -9.17 6.32 -19.77
C TYR A 271 -8.00 6.17 -20.74
N THR A 272 -7.16 7.19 -20.84
CA THR A 272 -5.89 7.14 -21.57
C THR A 272 -4.75 6.62 -20.70
N CYS A 273 -4.81 6.95 -19.39
CA CYS A 273 -3.80 6.60 -18.42
C CYS A 273 -4.47 6.16 -17.12
N VAL A 274 -3.91 5.12 -16.49
CA VAL A 274 -4.26 4.73 -15.12
C VAL A 274 -3.03 4.91 -14.23
N ILE A 275 -3.27 5.30 -12.97
CA ILE A 275 -2.26 5.43 -11.93
C ILE A 275 -2.53 4.38 -10.85
N THR A 276 -1.47 3.72 -10.40
CA THR A 276 -1.42 3.11 -9.06
C THR A 276 -0.35 3.84 -8.25
N SER A 277 -0.53 3.95 -6.95
CA SER A 277 0.30 4.82 -6.12
C SER A 277 0.66 4.19 -4.79
N GLY A 278 1.91 4.41 -4.37
CA GLY A 278 2.39 4.02 -3.07
C GLY A 278 2.44 2.50 -2.92
N HIS A 279 1.56 1.94 -2.11
CA HIS A 279 1.59 0.53 -1.79
C HIS A 279 0.43 -0.24 -2.41
N ASP A 280 0.66 -0.83 -3.60
CA ASP A 280 -0.33 -1.55 -4.41
C ASP A 280 -0.03 -3.07 -4.45
N GLU A 281 0.29 -3.66 -3.31
CA GLU A 281 0.81 -5.03 -3.17
C GLU A 281 -0.16 -6.16 -3.49
N TYR A 282 -1.44 -6.01 -3.19
CA TYR A 282 -2.44 -7.06 -3.32
C TYR A 282 -3.36 -6.81 -4.51
N TRP A 283 -3.43 -7.75 -5.46
CA TRP A 283 -4.30 -7.65 -6.64
C TRP A 283 -5.00 -8.97 -6.93
N SER A 284 -6.25 -8.90 -7.39
CA SER A 284 -6.94 -10.07 -7.90
C SER A 284 -6.47 -10.42 -9.31
N ALA A 285 -6.69 -11.67 -9.73
CA ALA A 285 -6.47 -12.07 -11.12
C ALA A 285 -7.39 -11.29 -12.09
N GLY A 286 -8.64 -11.01 -11.67
CA GLY A 286 -9.61 -10.22 -12.44
C GLY A 286 -9.17 -8.77 -12.63
N GLY A 287 -8.79 -8.09 -11.55
CA GLY A 287 -8.28 -6.72 -11.60
C GLY A 287 -7.02 -6.57 -12.45
N ARG A 288 -6.08 -7.53 -12.37
CA ARG A 288 -4.92 -7.57 -13.29
C ARG A 288 -5.33 -7.77 -14.75
N ALA A 289 -6.35 -8.58 -15.02
CA ALA A 289 -6.84 -8.79 -16.38
C ALA A 289 -7.47 -7.50 -16.95
N SER A 290 -8.23 -6.74 -16.15
CA SER A 290 -8.77 -5.44 -16.56
C SER A 290 -7.65 -4.45 -16.93
N LEU A 291 -6.57 -4.40 -16.15
CA LEU A 291 -5.39 -3.59 -16.48
C LEU A 291 -4.70 -4.07 -17.75
N ALA A 292 -4.54 -5.38 -17.94
CA ALA A 292 -3.95 -5.95 -19.15
C ALA A 292 -4.77 -5.61 -20.42
N VAL A 293 -6.10 -5.63 -20.33
CA VAL A 293 -6.98 -5.21 -21.43
C VAL A 293 -6.78 -3.74 -21.77
N HIS A 294 -6.76 -2.86 -20.76
CA HIS A 294 -6.47 -1.43 -20.94
C HIS A 294 -5.14 -1.19 -21.67
N LEU A 295 -4.07 -1.85 -21.22
CA LEU A 295 -2.75 -1.77 -21.85
C LEU A 295 -2.71 -2.33 -23.28
N ALA A 296 -3.40 -3.46 -23.53
CA ALA A 296 -3.49 -4.08 -24.84
C ALA A 296 -4.19 -3.15 -25.86
N GLN A 297 -5.19 -2.38 -25.41
CA GLN A 297 -5.93 -1.43 -26.22
C GLN A 297 -5.22 -0.07 -26.43
N GLY A 298 -4.00 0.07 -25.89
CA GLY A 298 -3.18 1.28 -26.05
C GLY A 298 -3.28 2.28 -24.90
N GLY A 299 -4.03 1.95 -23.85
CA GLY A 299 -3.98 2.69 -22.60
C GLY A 299 -2.61 2.57 -21.91
N HIS A 300 -2.28 3.54 -21.07
CA HIS A 300 -0.99 3.58 -20.38
C HIS A 300 -1.15 3.37 -18.87
N HIS A 301 -0.08 2.92 -18.20
CA HIS A 301 -0.03 2.70 -16.76
C HIS A 301 1.16 3.45 -16.13
N ALA A 302 0.86 4.50 -15.37
CA ALA A 302 1.82 5.25 -14.59
C ALA A 302 1.82 4.76 -13.13
N ARG A 303 2.70 3.83 -12.83
CA ARG A 303 2.82 3.23 -11.50
C ARG A 303 3.82 4.02 -10.64
N PHE A 304 3.28 4.80 -9.71
CA PHE A 304 4.06 5.52 -8.70
C PHE A 304 4.04 4.76 -7.37
N GLY A 305 4.27 3.45 -7.43
CA GLY A 305 4.20 2.53 -6.29
C GLY A 305 5.27 1.45 -6.31
N GLY A 306 5.25 0.61 -5.27
CA GLY A 306 6.18 -0.50 -5.04
C GLY A 306 5.51 -1.70 -4.37
N ASN A 307 6.22 -2.82 -4.32
CA ASN A 307 5.84 -4.09 -3.70
C ASN A 307 4.70 -4.86 -4.39
N ILE A 308 4.65 -4.96 -5.72
CA ILE A 308 3.58 -5.73 -6.38
C ILE A 308 3.77 -7.25 -6.18
N MET A 309 3.19 -7.83 -5.12
CA MET A 309 3.56 -9.17 -4.67
C MET A 309 2.43 -10.21 -4.76
N TRP A 310 1.24 -9.92 -4.26
CA TRP A 310 0.26 -10.96 -3.91
C TRP A 310 -0.94 -11.03 -4.84
N GLN A 311 -1.22 -12.23 -5.35
CA GLN A 311 -2.50 -12.58 -5.93
C GLN A 311 -3.53 -12.87 -4.83
N VAL A 312 -4.66 -12.17 -4.86
CA VAL A 312 -5.83 -12.44 -4.02
C VAL A 312 -6.96 -13.07 -4.80
N ARG A 313 -7.78 -13.84 -4.09
CA ARG A 313 -9.11 -14.23 -4.52
C ARG A 313 -10.10 -13.24 -3.92
N ALA A 314 -10.78 -12.45 -4.76
CA ALA A 314 -11.77 -11.48 -4.32
C ALA A 314 -13.20 -12.01 -4.56
N ASP A 315 -14.10 -11.81 -3.60
CA ASP A 315 -15.53 -12.09 -3.73
C ASP A 315 -16.31 -10.78 -3.59
N ASP A 316 -16.97 -10.38 -4.68
CA ASP A 316 -17.67 -9.10 -4.80
C ASP A 316 -18.94 -9.02 -3.96
N ARG A 317 -19.62 -10.16 -3.76
CA ARG A 317 -20.90 -10.25 -3.03
C ARG A 317 -20.70 -10.09 -1.54
N THR A 318 -19.66 -10.74 -1.02
CA THR A 318 -19.29 -10.68 0.40
C THR A 318 -18.32 -9.55 0.70
N GLN A 319 -17.76 -8.91 -0.35
CA GLN A 319 -16.70 -7.90 -0.26
C GLN A 319 -15.51 -8.41 0.56
N THR A 320 -15.09 -9.65 0.28
CA THR A 320 -13.97 -10.29 0.95
C THR A 320 -12.80 -10.51 0.00
N THR A 321 -11.60 -10.50 0.56
CA THR A 321 -10.36 -10.88 -0.12
C THR A 321 -9.70 -12.02 0.63
N GLU A 322 -9.22 -13.02 -0.10
CA GLU A 322 -8.50 -14.16 0.46
C GLU A 322 -7.08 -14.29 -0.13
N CYS A 323 -6.08 -14.50 0.71
CA CYS A 323 -4.70 -14.75 0.31
C CYS A 323 -3.94 -15.60 1.33
N PHE A 324 -3.37 -16.72 0.87
CA PHE A 324 -2.55 -17.60 1.70
C PHE A 324 -1.06 -17.22 1.72
N LYS A 325 -0.64 -16.21 0.94
CA LYS A 325 0.70 -15.63 0.94
C LYS A 325 1.82 -16.68 0.81
N PHE A 326 2.73 -16.74 1.79
CA PHE A 326 3.82 -17.72 1.86
C PHE A 326 3.32 -19.15 2.12
N ALA A 327 2.08 -19.32 2.63
CA ALA A 327 1.43 -20.61 2.87
C ALA A 327 0.51 -21.02 1.70
N ALA A 328 0.88 -20.71 0.45
CA ALA A 328 0.08 -21.00 -0.74
C ALA A 328 -0.23 -22.50 -0.94
N ASP A 329 0.56 -23.39 -0.33
CA ASP A 329 0.30 -24.83 -0.26
C ASP A 329 -0.90 -25.21 0.63
N GLU A 330 -1.30 -24.31 1.53
CA GLU A 330 -2.53 -24.43 2.33
C GLU A 330 -3.78 -23.90 1.62
N ASP A 331 -3.65 -23.22 0.47
CA ASP A 331 -4.80 -22.69 -0.26
C ASP A 331 -5.72 -23.85 -0.74
N PRO A 332 -7.01 -23.86 -0.35
CA PRO A 332 -7.97 -24.86 -0.80
C PRO A 332 -8.10 -24.97 -2.33
N SER A 333 -7.76 -23.90 -3.07
CA SER A 333 -7.80 -23.86 -4.53
C SER A 333 -6.43 -23.98 -5.20
N ARG A 334 -5.36 -24.35 -4.47
CA ARG A 334 -3.99 -24.47 -5.02
C ARG A 334 -3.89 -25.37 -6.27
N ASP A 335 -4.75 -26.40 -6.35
CA ASP A 335 -4.80 -27.38 -7.44
C ASP A 335 -5.79 -26.96 -8.56
N GLY A 336 -6.49 -25.83 -8.39
CA GLY A 336 -7.46 -25.28 -9.34
C GLY A 336 -6.83 -24.41 -10.44
N PRO A 337 -7.66 -23.71 -11.23
CA PRO A 337 -7.21 -22.70 -12.19
C PRO A 337 -6.36 -21.63 -11.50
N VAL A 338 -5.31 -21.16 -12.16
CA VAL A 338 -4.35 -20.22 -11.55
C VAL A 338 -4.99 -18.91 -11.12
N GLU A 339 -6.06 -18.47 -11.78
CA GLU A 339 -6.85 -17.29 -11.45
C GLU A 339 -7.59 -17.42 -10.10
N GLN A 340 -7.81 -18.65 -9.63
CA GLN A 340 -8.43 -18.95 -8.35
C GLN A 340 -7.41 -19.20 -7.25
N ARG A 341 -6.13 -19.39 -7.57
CA ARG A 341 -5.07 -19.59 -6.59
C ARG A 341 -4.71 -18.27 -5.92
N THR A 342 -4.07 -18.36 -4.76
CA THR A 342 -3.52 -17.22 -4.03
C THR A 342 -2.05 -17.46 -3.70
N GLY A 343 -1.28 -16.39 -3.56
CA GLY A 343 0.17 -16.45 -3.35
C GLY A 343 0.92 -15.41 -4.17
N ALA A 344 2.25 -15.44 -4.13
CA ALA A 344 3.05 -14.42 -4.81
C ALA A 344 2.98 -14.60 -6.34
N PHE A 345 2.80 -13.51 -7.07
CA PHE A 345 2.64 -13.53 -8.53
C PHE A 345 3.79 -14.20 -9.27
N GLU A 346 5.03 -13.84 -8.92
CA GLU A 346 6.26 -14.45 -9.45
C GLU A 346 6.71 -15.71 -8.70
N GLY A 347 5.95 -16.15 -7.69
CA GLY A 347 6.20 -17.40 -6.97
C GLY A 347 5.72 -18.61 -7.76
N LEU A 348 6.29 -19.79 -7.48
CA LEU A 348 6.03 -21.04 -8.21
C LEU A 348 4.54 -21.45 -8.27
N ALA A 349 3.74 -21.08 -7.27
CA ALA A 349 2.31 -21.43 -7.20
C ALA A 349 1.47 -20.69 -8.26
N ILE A 350 1.83 -19.45 -8.57
CA ILE A 350 1.10 -18.58 -9.51
C ILE A 350 1.85 -18.49 -10.85
N ASN A 351 3.16 -18.26 -10.81
CA ASN A 351 4.04 -18.19 -11.98
C ASN A 351 3.52 -17.25 -13.08
N ARG A 352 3.03 -16.07 -12.67
CA ARG A 352 2.60 -14.96 -13.54
C ARG A 352 3.25 -13.66 -13.06
N PRO A 353 4.56 -13.46 -13.31
CA PRO A 353 5.29 -12.28 -12.84
C PRO A 353 4.56 -10.98 -13.18
N PRO A 354 4.47 -10.02 -12.24
CA PRO A 354 3.77 -8.75 -12.45
C PRO A 354 4.57 -7.77 -13.31
N VAL A 355 5.87 -7.99 -13.52
CA VAL A 355 6.72 -7.11 -14.35
C VAL A 355 6.13 -6.83 -15.74
N THR A 356 5.30 -7.71 -16.30
CA THR A 356 4.68 -7.54 -17.62
C THR A 356 3.61 -6.44 -17.69
N GLU A 357 2.91 -6.12 -16.59
CA GLU A 357 1.93 -5.02 -16.53
C GLU A 357 2.36 -3.88 -15.58
N PHE A 358 3.23 -4.17 -14.62
CA PHE A 358 3.60 -3.27 -13.52
C PHE A 358 5.03 -2.74 -13.64
N GLY A 359 5.87 -3.30 -14.51
CA GLY A 359 7.24 -2.84 -14.75
C GLY A 359 8.25 -3.23 -13.67
N GLY A 360 7.88 -4.06 -12.69
CA GLY A 360 8.79 -4.60 -11.68
C GLY A 360 8.22 -5.83 -10.97
N ASN A 361 9.09 -6.50 -10.22
CA ASN A 361 8.84 -7.69 -9.43
C ASN A 361 9.23 -7.40 -7.96
N ALA A 362 8.36 -7.72 -7.01
CA ALA A 362 8.57 -7.43 -5.58
C ALA A 362 9.80 -8.15 -5.01
N THR A 363 9.98 -9.43 -5.33
CA THR A 363 11.07 -10.26 -4.79
C THR A 363 12.46 -9.94 -5.36
N ARG A 364 12.54 -8.96 -6.27
CA ARG A 364 13.77 -8.42 -6.86
C ARG A 364 14.16 -7.06 -6.27
N GLY A 365 13.23 -6.38 -5.61
CA GLY A 365 13.46 -5.12 -4.93
C GLY A 365 13.58 -5.30 -3.41
N MET A 366 12.49 -5.65 -2.73
CA MET A 366 12.42 -5.83 -1.26
C MET A 366 12.58 -4.53 -0.48
N TYR A 367 13.46 -4.50 0.54
CA TYR A 367 13.43 -3.50 1.60
C TYR A 367 14.58 -2.50 1.55
N ALA A 368 14.24 -1.24 1.88
CA ALA A 368 15.17 -0.19 2.26
C ALA A 368 14.50 0.71 3.30
N GLY A 369 15.19 1.17 4.34
CA GLY A 369 14.59 2.06 5.34
C GLY A 369 13.60 1.40 6.31
N TRP A 370 13.44 0.07 6.26
CA TRP A 370 12.77 -0.71 7.30
C TRP A 370 13.80 -1.18 8.33
N GLY A 371 13.77 -0.64 9.54
CA GLY A 371 14.75 -0.98 10.58
C GLY A 371 16.19 -0.79 10.04
N GLY A 372 16.98 -1.85 10.07
CA GLY A 372 18.36 -1.89 9.59
C GLY A 372 18.51 -2.13 8.09
N ALA A 373 17.43 -2.46 7.37
CA ALA A 373 17.47 -2.78 5.94
C ALA A 373 17.96 -1.58 5.11
N SER A 374 19.18 -1.68 4.56
CA SER A 374 19.80 -0.62 3.74
C SER A 374 19.73 0.78 4.37
N ILE A 375 19.76 0.89 5.70
CA ILE A 375 19.39 2.12 6.43
C ILE A 375 20.32 3.31 6.17
N ARG A 376 21.55 3.05 5.72
CA ARG A 376 22.53 4.07 5.28
C ARG A 376 22.78 4.05 3.76
N GLY A 377 21.86 3.46 2.99
CA GLY A 377 21.92 3.41 1.53
C GLY A 377 21.70 4.77 0.87
N SER A 378 21.57 4.77 -0.46
CA SER A 378 21.41 6.01 -1.23
C SER A 378 20.12 6.77 -0.92
N ARG A 379 19.06 6.05 -0.48
CA ARG A 379 17.73 6.58 -0.10
C ARG A 379 16.97 7.33 -1.20
N GLY A 380 17.55 7.31 -2.39
CA GLY A 380 17.05 7.84 -3.65
C GLY A 380 17.54 6.94 -4.77
N PHE A 381 17.10 7.15 -6.01
CA PHE A 381 17.52 6.33 -7.16
C PHE A 381 18.73 6.90 -7.88
N THR A 382 19.72 6.06 -8.17
CA THR A 382 20.89 6.46 -8.98
C THR A 382 20.55 6.36 -10.46
N ILE A 383 20.67 7.46 -11.22
CA ILE A 383 20.30 7.55 -12.64
C ILE A 383 21.36 6.92 -13.53
N TYR A 384 20.95 6.03 -14.43
CA TYR A 384 21.81 5.42 -15.45
C TYR A 384 21.46 5.86 -16.88
N ARG A 385 20.21 6.30 -17.12
CA ARG A 385 19.75 6.75 -18.44
C ARG A 385 19.22 8.19 -18.40
N PRO A 386 20.08 9.20 -18.15
CA PRO A 386 19.64 10.59 -17.92
C PRO A 386 18.93 11.24 -19.12
N ARG A 387 19.10 10.69 -20.33
CA ARG A 387 18.48 11.19 -21.56
C ARG A 387 17.09 10.60 -21.84
N HIS A 388 16.60 9.71 -20.99
CA HIS A 388 15.25 9.16 -21.14
C HIS A 388 14.22 10.29 -20.96
N TRP A 389 13.11 10.23 -21.72
CA TRP A 389 12.10 11.31 -21.76
C TRP A 389 11.50 11.63 -20.37
N ALA A 390 11.43 10.63 -19.49
CA ALA A 390 10.92 10.82 -18.12
C ALA A 390 11.75 11.83 -17.30
N PHE A 391 13.03 12.01 -17.63
CA PHE A 391 13.95 12.93 -16.94
C PHE A 391 14.13 14.26 -17.68
N GLN A 392 13.33 14.54 -18.72
CA GLN A 392 13.40 15.80 -19.45
C GLN A 392 13.15 16.98 -18.51
N GLY A 393 13.99 18.02 -18.62
CA GLY A 393 13.88 19.22 -17.78
C GLY A 393 14.44 19.08 -16.35
N LEU A 394 14.92 17.90 -15.96
CA LEU A 394 15.55 17.68 -14.66
C LEU A 394 17.01 18.17 -14.60
N ASP A 395 17.65 18.38 -15.75
CA ASP A 395 19.12 18.51 -15.86
C ASP A 395 19.83 17.29 -15.26
N ALA A 396 19.30 16.09 -15.55
CA ALA A 396 19.80 14.84 -14.99
C ALA A 396 21.18 14.45 -15.56
N TYR A 397 22.07 14.00 -14.69
CA TYR A 397 23.38 13.44 -15.07
C TYR A 397 23.47 11.93 -14.74
N TYR A 398 24.33 11.22 -15.48
CA TYR A 398 24.64 9.83 -15.17
C TYR A 398 25.30 9.75 -13.78
N GLY A 399 24.81 8.85 -12.92
CA GLY A 399 25.28 8.66 -11.55
C GLY A 399 24.68 9.63 -10.53
N GLU A 400 23.81 10.54 -10.93
CA GLU A 400 23.08 11.42 -10.02
C GLU A 400 22.05 10.62 -9.20
N VAL A 401 21.81 11.03 -7.94
CA VAL A 401 20.82 10.41 -7.06
C VAL A 401 19.63 11.34 -6.88
N ILE A 402 18.43 10.89 -7.26
CA ILE A 402 17.17 11.63 -7.08
C ILE A 402 16.39 11.14 -5.85
N GLY A 403 15.72 12.04 -5.14
CA GLY A 403 14.83 11.70 -4.03
C GLY A 403 15.53 11.32 -2.71
N SER A 404 16.85 11.42 -2.61
CA SER A 404 17.58 11.09 -1.36
C SER A 404 17.15 11.97 -0.18
N GLY A 405 16.87 13.26 -0.45
CA GLY A 405 16.45 14.22 0.56
C GLY A 405 15.05 13.95 1.13
N SER A 406 14.16 13.34 0.35
CA SER A 406 12.80 12.96 0.76
C SER A 406 12.68 11.50 1.22
N ASN A 407 13.79 10.75 1.25
CA ASN A 407 13.81 9.32 1.51
C ASN A 407 12.97 8.50 0.52
N LEU A 408 13.08 8.84 -0.78
CA LEU A 408 12.28 8.26 -1.86
C LEU A 408 12.38 6.73 -1.94
N VAL A 409 13.54 6.14 -1.64
CA VAL A 409 13.70 4.67 -1.64
C VAL A 409 13.49 4.15 -0.23
N SER A 410 12.22 3.92 0.09
CA SER A 410 11.72 3.29 1.31
C SER A 410 10.26 2.86 1.05
N TYR A 411 9.58 2.08 1.90
CA TYR A 411 10.22 0.99 2.65
C TYR A 411 10.34 -0.29 1.83
N GLU A 412 9.45 -0.44 0.85
CA GLU A 412 9.45 -1.51 -0.12
C GLU A 412 9.62 -0.95 -1.53
N VAL A 413 10.32 -1.71 -2.36
CA VAL A 413 10.65 -1.36 -3.73
C VAL A 413 10.51 -2.57 -4.63
N ASP A 414 10.33 -2.31 -5.92
CA ASP A 414 10.32 -3.36 -6.95
C ASP A 414 11.59 -3.28 -7.79
N GLY A 415 12.01 -4.42 -8.30
CA GLY A 415 13.17 -4.54 -9.17
C GLY A 415 12.96 -5.53 -10.29
N VAL A 416 14.01 -5.78 -11.05
CA VAL A 416 14.10 -6.90 -11.98
C VAL A 416 15.46 -7.58 -11.83
N ASP A 417 15.58 -8.83 -12.27
CA ASP A 417 16.87 -9.49 -12.41
C ASP A 417 17.68 -8.79 -13.50
N TYR A 418 18.92 -8.38 -13.17
CA TYR A 418 19.71 -7.51 -14.05
C TYR A 418 21.20 -7.84 -14.05
N THR A 419 21.90 -7.34 -15.07
CA THR A 419 23.36 -7.35 -15.18
C THR A 419 23.88 -5.97 -15.60
N MET A 420 25.17 -5.72 -15.35
CA MET A 420 25.83 -4.48 -15.73
C MET A 420 26.72 -4.71 -16.96
N VAL A 421 26.46 -3.97 -18.03
CA VAL A 421 27.27 -4.01 -19.26
C VAL A 421 27.80 -2.61 -19.55
N SER A 422 29.12 -2.46 -19.53
CA SER A 422 29.81 -1.17 -19.78
C SER A 422 29.27 -0.01 -18.95
N GLY A 423 28.90 -0.27 -17.69
CA GLY A 423 28.39 0.73 -16.75
C GLY A 423 26.87 0.95 -16.80
N LEU A 424 26.12 0.27 -17.68
CA LEU A 424 24.65 0.39 -17.73
C LEU A 424 23.95 -0.89 -17.24
N PRO A 425 22.82 -0.77 -16.53
CA PRO A 425 21.99 -1.90 -16.14
C PRO A 425 21.11 -2.36 -17.31
N TYR A 426 21.01 -3.68 -17.45
CA TYR A 426 20.15 -4.36 -18.41
C TYR A 426 19.42 -5.52 -17.74
N PRO A 427 18.11 -5.72 -17.99
CA PRO A 427 17.41 -6.90 -17.53
C PRO A 427 18.05 -8.17 -18.09
N THR A 428 18.04 -9.26 -17.31
CA THR A 428 18.46 -10.58 -17.80
C THR A 428 17.33 -11.33 -18.52
N GLY A 429 16.07 -10.94 -18.26
CA GLY A 429 14.86 -11.63 -18.73
C GLY A 429 14.52 -12.90 -17.93
N SER A 430 15.34 -13.30 -16.95
CA SER A 430 15.18 -14.58 -16.23
C SER A 430 13.95 -14.64 -15.33
N ASP A 431 13.35 -13.49 -15.03
CA ASP A 431 12.23 -13.28 -14.12
C ASP A 431 10.94 -12.83 -14.83
N GLY A 432 10.86 -13.04 -16.15
CA GLY A 432 9.71 -12.66 -16.97
C GLY A 432 9.75 -11.21 -17.47
N THR A 433 10.84 -10.48 -17.21
CA THR A 433 11.01 -9.11 -17.68
C THR A 433 10.96 -9.03 -19.22
N PRO A 434 10.11 -8.19 -19.82
CA PRO A 434 10.04 -8.01 -21.27
C PRO A 434 11.31 -7.37 -21.86
N ASP A 435 11.64 -7.72 -23.12
CA ASP A 435 12.77 -7.16 -23.87
C ASP A 435 12.69 -5.63 -24.04
N SER A 436 11.48 -5.07 -24.00
CA SER A 436 11.21 -3.64 -24.13
C SER A 436 11.53 -2.84 -22.87
N LEU A 437 11.80 -3.50 -21.73
CA LEU A 437 11.99 -2.83 -20.45
C LEU A 437 13.39 -2.21 -20.35
N GLU A 438 13.42 -0.90 -20.07
CA GLU A 438 14.61 -0.16 -19.74
C GLU A 438 14.70 0.10 -18.24
N ILE A 439 15.84 -0.23 -17.63
CA ILE A 439 16.19 0.20 -16.27
C ILE A 439 16.76 1.62 -16.36
N LEU A 440 16.04 2.60 -15.81
CA LEU A 440 16.38 4.02 -15.90
C LEU A 440 17.26 4.48 -14.74
N ALA A 441 16.93 4.00 -13.55
CA ALA A 441 17.63 4.29 -12.31
C ALA A 441 17.47 3.10 -11.34
N LEU A 442 18.45 2.87 -10.46
CA LEU A 442 18.37 1.80 -9.46
C LEU A 442 19.05 2.17 -8.14
N THR A 443 18.69 1.44 -7.08
CA THR A 443 19.33 1.52 -5.76
C THR A 443 19.39 0.14 -5.11
N PRO A 444 20.57 -0.28 -4.60
CA PRO A 444 20.69 -1.55 -3.89
C PRO A 444 19.79 -1.62 -2.65
N THR A 445 19.20 -2.79 -2.46
CA THR A 445 18.25 -3.10 -1.38
C THR A 445 18.47 -4.51 -0.85
N VAL A 446 17.77 -4.88 0.23
CA VAL A 446 17.96 -6.16 0.92
C VAL A 446 16.63 -6.81 1.26
N ALA A 447 16.61 -8.13 1.35
CA ALA A 447 15.46 -8.92 1.77
C ALA A 447 15.48 -9.27 3.28
N PHE A 448 16.41 -8.69 4.04
CA PHE A 448 16.63 -9.01 5.45
C PHE A 448 17.24 -7.84 6.21
N GLU A 449 17.09 -7.85 7.53
CA GLU A 449 17.74 -6.92 8.43
C GLU A 449 19.09 -7.51 8.90
N GLU A 450 20.19 -6.77 8.73
CA GLU A 450 21.50 -7.21 9.21
C GLU A 450 21.65 -6.98 10.73
N ASP A 451 21.85 -8.06 11.49
CA ASP A 451 22.25 -7.97 12.90
C ASP A 451 23.78 -7.90 13.03
N HIS A 452 24.27 -6.74 13.45
CA HIS A 452 25.69 -6.47 13.72
C HIS A 452 26.06 -6.64 15.21
N GLY A 453 25.15 -7.16 16.04
CA GLY A 453 25.33 -7.35 17.48
C GLY A 453 25.34 -6.05 18.29
N ASN A 454 24.78 -4.96 17.74
CA ASN A 454 24.75 -3.66 18.40
C ASN A 454 23.84 -3.71 19.65
N PRO A 455 24.38 -3.51 20.87
CA PRO A 455 23.59 -3.66 22.08
C PRO A 455 22.38 -2.71 22.13
N GLY A 456 21.22 -3.23 22.54
CA GLY A 456 19.96 -2.47 22.64
C GLY A 456 19.17 -2.33 21.33
N SER A 457 19.62 -2.94 20.24
CA SER A 457 18.86 -2.99 18.98
C SER A 457 17.68 -3.95 19.09
N LEU A 458 16.53 -3.54 18.54
CA LEU A 458 15.37 -4.40 18.35
C LEU A 458 15.30 -4.80 16.88
N PHE A 459 15.23 -6.11 16.63
CA PHE A 459 15.24 -6.68 15.29
C PHE A 459 13.85 -7.16 14.93
N ASP A 460 13.37 -6.78 13.76
CA ASP A 460 12.18 -7.38 13.18
C ASP A 460 12.66 -8.55 12.31
N PRO A 461 12.17 -9.79 12.51
CA PRO A 461 12.70 -10.91 11.76
C PRO A 461 12.17 -10.89 10.30
N LEU A 462 12.66 -9.95 9.48
CA LEU A 462 12.67 -10.06 8.01
C LEU A 462 13.30 -11.39 7.54
N GLU A 463 13.95 -12.14 8.44
CA GLU A 463 14.32 -13.53 8.23
C GLU A 463 13.13 -14.42 7.81
N SER A 464 11.91 -14.18 8.31
CA SER A 464 10.72 -14.92 7.84
C SER A 464 10.42 -14.64 6.38
N ASP A 465 10.62 -13.40 5.95
CA ASP A 465 10.32 -12.96 4.59
C ASP A 465 11.38 -13.45 3.63
N LEU A 466 12.66 -13.41 4.02
CA LEU A 466 13.75 -14.03 3.25
C LEU A 466 13.52 -15.54 3.05
N ALA A 467 13.12 -16.26 4.10
CA ALA A 467 12.79 -17.68 4.04
C ALA A 467 11.56 -17.95 3.15
N GLY A 468 10.53 -17.12 3.29
CA GLY A 468 9.33 -17.17 2.47
C GLY A 468 9.63 -16.96 1.01
N VAL A 469 10.44 -15.96 0.68
CA VAL A 469 10.86 -15.63 -0.70
C VAL A 469 11.73 -16.73 -1.31
N ALA A 470 12.67 -17.29 -0.53
CA ALA A 470 13.45 -18.44 -0.96
C ALA A 470 12.55 -19.63 -1.33
N THR A 471 11.55 -19.91 -0.51
CA THR A 471 10.56 -20.97 -0.77
C THR A 471 9.69 -20.65 -1.98
N LEU A 472 9.17 -19.43 -2.10
CA LEU A 472 8.33 -19.01 -3.23
C LEU A 472 9.06 -19.13 -4.57
N ARG A 473 10.36 -18.78 -4.62
CA ARG A 473 11.14 -18.73 -5.86
C ARG A 473 11.79 -20.06 -6.22
N TYR A 474 12.19 -20.85 -5.22
CA TYR A 474 13.01 -22.05 -5.44
C TYR A 474 12.43 -23.33 -4.82
N GLY A 475 11.26 -23.25 -4.20
CA GLY A 475 10.52 -24.38 -3.63
C GLY A 475 11.04 -24.87 -2.28
N SER A 476 12.08 -24.26 -1.71
CA SER A 476 12.60 -24.62 -0.38
C SER A 476 13.43 -23.51 0.26
N ASP A 477 13.42 -23.48 1.58
CA ASP A 477 14.25 -22.61 2.40
C ASP A 477 15.60 -23.27 2.72
N THR A 478 16.60 -23.08 1.84
CA THR A 478 17.97 -23.55 2.04
C THR A 478 18.94 -22.38 2.15
N PRO A 479 20.12 -22.53 2.78
CA PRO A 479 21.13 -21.47 2.81
C PRO A 479 21.51 -20.93 1.43
N GLU A 480 21.60 -21.81 0.41
CA GLU A 480 21.86 -21.44 -0.98
C GLU A 480 20.73 -20.58 -1.55
N HIS A 481 19.47 -20.97 -1.33
CA HIS A 481 18.31 -20.21 -1.81
C HIS A 481 18.18 -18.86 -1.11
N ARG A 482 18.45 -18.79 0.20
CA ARG A 482 18.49 -17.52 0.95
C ARG A 482 19.57 -16.59 0.41
N ASP A 483 20.78 -17.09 0.14
CA ASP A 483 21.88 -16.28 -0.41
C ASP A 483 21.51 -15.63 -1.75
N ARG A 484 20.80 -16.37 -2.60
CA ARG A 484 20.30 -15.88 -3.90
C ARG A 484 19.15 -14.87 -3.82
N CYS A 485 18.50 -14.72 -2.65
CA CYS A 485 17.39 -13.79 -2.42
C CYS A 485 17.78 -12.61 -1.53
N ARG A 486 18.95 -12.67 -0.89
CA ARG A 486 19.37 -11.74 0.14
C ARG A 486 19.44 -10.28 -0.33
N TYR A 487 19.88 -10.10 -1.56
CA TYR A 487 20.15 -8.79 -2.15
C TYR A 487 19.25 -8.53 -3.35
N GLY A 488 18.79 -7.29 -3.47
CA GLY A 488 17.96 -6.82 -4.56
C GLY A 488 18.37 -5.42 -5.01
N ALA A 489 17.57 -4.85 -5.89
CA ALA A 489 17.64 -3.43 -6.19
C ALA A 489 16.24 -2.90 -6.51
N GLY A 490 15.87 -1.79 -5.86
CA GLY A 490 14.73 -0.99 -6.32
C GLY A 490 15.08 -0.31 -7.65
N MET A 491 14.12 -0.21 -8.56
CA MET A 491 14.36 0.34 -9.90
C MET A 491 13.24 1.25 -10.40
N ILE A 492 13.62 2.35 -11.04
CA ILE A 492 12.72 3.06 -11.96
C ILE A 492 12.84 2.39 -13.33
N THR A 493 11.72 1.95 -13.88
CA THR A 493 11.67 1.26 -15.18
C THR A 493 10.66 1.90 -16.13
N SER A 494 10.87 1.67 -17.43
CA SER A 494 9.97 2.10 -18.50
C SER A 494 9.92 1.02 -19.57
N MET A 495 8.73 0.69 -20.04
CA MET A 495 8.55 -0.35 -21.07
C MET A 495 7.33 -0.10 -21.96
N THR A 496 7.32 -0.77 -23.11
CA THR A 496 6.08 -0.97 -23.88
C THR A 496 5.48 -2.31 -23.48
N TYR A 497 4.16 -2.32 -23.23
CA TYR A 497 3.43 -3.52 -22.83
C TYR A 497 3.60 -4.63 -23.90
N PRO A 498 4.06 -5.84 -23.53
CA PRO A 498 4.33 -6.90 -24.51
C PRO A 498 3.10 -7.34 -25.30
N GLY A 499 1.88 -7.18 -24.74
CA GLY A 499 0.63 -7.56 -25.38
C GLY A 499 -0.07 -6.46 -26.20
N GLY A 500 0.56 -5.30 -26.42
CA GLY A 500 -0.10 -4.19 -27.11
C GLY A 500 0.80 -2.97 -27.35
N SER A 501 0.18 -1.80 -27.43
CA SER A 501 0.87 -0.51 -27.63
C SER A 501 0.90 0.37 -26.39
N GLY A 502 0.25 -0.05 -25.31
CA GLY A 502 0.30 0.62 -24.01
C GLY A 502 1.73 0.75 -23.49
N MET A 503 1.97 1.79 -22.71
CA MET A 503 3.27 2.02 -22.07
C MET A 503 3.11 1.90 -20.57
N VAL A 504 4.16 1.41 -19.91
CA VAL A 504 4.23 1.32 -18.45
C VAL A 504 5.45 2.09 -17.97
N PHE A 505 5.24 3.02 -17.04
CA PHE A 505 6.30 3.64 -16.26
C PHE A 505 6.15 3.17 -14.82
N CYS A 506 7.21 2.65 -14.24
CA CYS A 506 7.23 2.20 -12.84
C CYS A 506 8.28 3.00 -12.06
N ALA A 507 7.83 3.68 -11.01
CA ALA A 507 8.70 4.33 -10.03
C ALA A 507 9.43 3.33 -9.13
N GLY A 508 8.83 2.15 -8.91
CA GLY A 508 9.42 1.04 -8.15
C GLY A 508 9.63 1.33 -6.67
N THR A 509 8.80 2.16 -6.04
CA THR A 509 8.88 2.45 -4.60
C THR A 509 7.54 2.89 -4.01
N THR A 510 7.29 2.51 -2.76
CA THR A 510 6.08 2.92 -2.03
C THR A 510 6.08 4.39 -1.61
N GLU A 511 7.24 5.06 -1.57
CA GLU A 511 7.39 6.41 -1.01
C GLU A 511 7.36 7.54 -2.06
N TRP A 512 7.06 7.23 -3.32
CA TRP A 512 6.87 8.24 -4.37
C TRP A 512 5.80 9.30 -4.01
N PRO A 513 4.55 8.95 -3.63
CA PRO A 513 3.55 9.96 -3.27
C PRO A 513 3.92 10.77 -2.03
N ALA A 514 4.68 10.19 -1.08
CA ALA A 514 5.19 10.92 0.07
C ALA A 514 6.25 11.96 -0.34
N SER A 515 7.12 11.60 -1.28
CA SER A 515 8.12 12.51 -1.84
C SER A 515 7.45 13.68 -2.59
N LEU A 516 6.40 13.41 -3.37
CA LEU A 516 5.56 14.46 -3.98
C LEU A 516 4.94 15.38 -2.92
N ALA A 517 4.31 14.82 -1.88
CA ALA A 517 3.71 15.59 -0.80
C ALA A 517 4.72 16.44 0.00
N SER A 518 5.99 16.01 0.04
CA SER A 518 7.09 16.77 0.67
C SER A 518 7.66 17.89 -0.21
N GLY A 519 7.22 17.98 -1.47
CA GLY A 519 7.69 18.96 -2.44
C GLY A 519 8.98 18.56 -3.18
N ASP A 520 9.29 17.27 -3.29
CA ASP A 520 10.46 16.82 -4.07
C ASP A 520 10.30 17.19 -5.54
N ARG A 521 11.19 18.07 -6.01
CA ARG A 521 11.13 18.64 -7.35
C ARG A 521 11.45 17.62 -8.44
N ALA A 522 12.35 16.67 -8.18
CA ALA A 522 12.70 15.65 -9.16
C ALA A 522 11.52 14.71 -9.39
N CYS A 523 10.90 14.24 -8.31
CA CYS A 523 9.69 13.42 -8.38
C CYS A 523 8.57 14.15 -9.11
N SER A 524 8.36 15.44 -8.79
CA SER A 524 7.31 16.25 -9.44
C SER A 524 7.53 16.39 -10.95
N ILE A 525 8.76 16.72 -11.39
CA ILE A 525 9.10 16.84 -12.83
C ILE A 525 8.89 15.50 -13.55
N ILE A 526 9.34 14.39 -12.95
CA ILE A 526 9.20 13.06 -13.53
C ILE A 526 7.73 12.67 -13.66
N THR A 527 6.94 12.87 -12.60
CA THR A 527 5.50 12.59 -12.63
C THR A 527 4.81 13.42 -13.71
N HIS A 528 5.11 14.72 -13.82
CA HIS A 528 4.59 15.56 -14.91
C HIS A 528 4.95 15.04 -16.30
N ASN A 529 6.21 14.68 -16.54
CA ASN A 529 6.64 14.15 -17.84
C ASN A 529 5.91 12.85 -18.21
N VAL A 530 5.71 11.95 -17.23
CA VAL A 530 4.98 10.69 -17.41
C VAL A 530 3.52 10.96 -17.76
N LEU A 531 2.84 11.80 -16.98
CA LEU A 531 1.43 12.11 -17.20
C LEU A 531 1.21 12.85 -18.52
N GLN A 532 2.05 13.83 -18.85
CA GLN A 532 1.99 14.55 -20.12
C GLN A 532 2.12 13.58 -21.31
N ARG A 533 3.10 12.68 -21.24
CA ARG A 533 3.31 11.70 -22.31
C ARG A 533 2.14 10.72 -22.43
N PHE A 534 1.62 10.22 -21.33
CA PHE A 534 0.57 9.19 -21.32
C PHE A 534 -0.82 9.77 -21.62
N MET A 535 -1.06 11.06 -21.39
CA MET A 535 -2.33 11.72 -21.72
C MET A 535 -2.30 12.42 -23.10
N GLY A 536 -1.21 12.28 -23.87
CA GLY A 536 -1.10 12.86 -25.21
C GLY A 536 -0.84 14.37 -25.23
N GLY A 537 -0.25 14.92 -24.16
CA GLY A 537 0.20 16.31 -24.10
C GLY A 537 1.42 16.53 -24.99
N ASN A 538 1.27 17.43 -25.97
CA ASN A 538 2.38 17.98 -26.76
C ASN A 538 3.17 19.02 -25.99
#